data_AF-A0A937VT10-F1
#
_entry.id   AF-A0A937VT10-F1
#
_cell.length_a   1.000
_cell.length_b   1.000
_cell.length_c   1.000
_cell.angle_alpha   90.00
_cell.angle_beta   90.00
_cell.angle_gamma   90.00
#
_symmetry.space_group_name_H-M   'P 1'
#
loop_
_entity.id
_entity.type
_entity.pdbx_description
1 polymer ?
#
loop_
_entity_poly.entity_id
_entity_poly.type
_entity_poly.pdbx_seq_one_letter_code
_entity_poly.pdbx_strand_id
1 'polypeptide(L)'
;MSLPELFKNYLIVKKTSLVTAKNYLVDINHFLGWLAQKTGVKHQIVGKAIFGLFTLETIEEYKNDLLEENTPLSTLNRRLSALRKFGKFGQEQGWLTENPMLHIGNLTPNELISHQSSSEQILQNFKHQLEKEKASPLTIKNYLSDLRHFLNWLGTT
;
A
#
# COMPACT_ATOMS: atom_id res chain seq x y z
N MET A 1 -10.20 -17.54 -18.88
CA MET A 1 -10.32 -16.20 -18.26
C MET A 1 -9.31 -16.12 -17.13
N SER A 2 -8.47 -15.08 -17.12
CA SER A 2 -7.43 -14.92 -16.10
C SER A 2 -8.03 -14.51 -14.75
N LEU A 3 -7.27 -14.71 -13.64
CA LEU A 3 -7.75 -14.31 -12.31
C LEU A 3 -8.11 -12.81 -12.22
N PRO A 4 -7.32 -11.87 -12.77
CA PRO A 4 -7.70 -10.47 -12.81
C PRO A 4 -8.98 -10.20 -13.63
N GLU A 5 -9.20 -10.93 -14.73
CA GLU A 5 -10.45 -10.81 -15.51
C GLU A 5 -11.67 -11.30 -14.74
N LEU A 6 -11.55 -12.42 -14.02
CA LEU A 6 -12.63 -12.93 -13.16
C LEU A 6 -12.99 -11.90 -12.09
N PHE A 7 -11.98 -11.31 -11.45
CA PHE A 7 -12.19 -10.26 -10.45
C PHE A 7 -12.84 -9.00 -11.05
N LYS A 8 -12.42 -8.57 -12.23
CA LYS A 8 -13.04 -7.44 -12.95
C LYS A 8 -14.52 -7.71 -13.24
N ASN A 9 -14.85 -8.90 -13.73
CA ASN A 9 -16.24 -9.27 -14.01
C ASN A 9 -17.09 -9.30 -12.74
N TYR A 10 -16.54 -9.84 -11.65
CA TYR A 10 -17.16 -9.78 -10.34
C TYR A 10 -17.49 -8.33 -9.92
N LEU A 11 -16.55 -7.40 -10.08
CA LEU A 11 -16.78 -5.99 -9.74
C LEU A 11 -17.92 -5.36 -10.55
N ILE A 12 -18.01 -5.68 -11.84
CA ILE A 12 -19.08 -5.21 -12.74
C ILE A 12 -20.44 -5.77 -12.28
N VAL A 13 -20.52 -7.06 -11.97
CA VAL A 13 -21.73 -7.70 -11.44
C VAL A 13 -22.16 -7.07 -10.11
N LYS A 14 -21.20 -6.69 -9.26
CA LYS A 14 -21.44 -5.95 -8.01
C LYS A 14 -21.71 -4.46 -8.22
N LYS A 15 -22.00 -4.01 -9.45
CA LYS A 15 -22.34 -2.63 -9.82
C LYS A 15 -21.25 -1.61 -9.48
N THR A 16 -19.99 -2.04 -9.43
CA THR A 16 -18.85 -1.10 -9.32
C THR A 16 -18.70 -0.36 -10.65
N SER A 17 -18.49 0.95 -10.62
CA SER A 17 -18.31 1.73 -11.85
C SER A 17 -17.10 1.25 -12.64
N LEU A 18 -17.15 1.34 -13.97
CA LEU A 18 -16.06 0.84 -14.84
C LEU A 18 -14.71 1.48 -14.52
N VAL A 19 -14.71 2.77 -14.17
CA VAL A 19 -13.49 3.49 -13.75
C VAL A 19 -12.94 2.91 -12.46
N THR A 20 -13.79 2.72 -11.44
CA THR A 20 -13.37 2.12 -10.16
C THR A 20 -12.90 0.69 -10.34
N ALA A 21 -13.58 -0.10 -11.18
CA ALA A 21 -13.20 -1.47 -11.46
C ALA A 21 -11.83 -1.56 -12.15
N LYS A 22 -11.53 -0.65 -13.10
CA LYS A 22 -10.20 -0.53 -13.70
C LYS A 22 -9.14 -0.17 -12.65
N ASN A 23 -9.43 0.80 -11.77
CA ASN A 23 -8.51 1.22 -10.73
C ASN A 23 -8.18 0.07 -9.76
N TYR A 24 -9.19 -0.66 -9.29
CA TYR A 24 -8.99 -1.85 -8.45
C TYR A 24 -8.23 -2.95 -9.18
N LEU A 25 -8.43 -3.13 -10.49
CA LEU A 25 -7.66 -4.10 -11.26
C LEU A 25 -6.17 -3.76 -11.29
N VAL A 26 -5.82 -2.48 -11.44
CA VAL A 26 -4.43 -2.01 -11.37
C VAL A 26 -3.84 -2.29 -9.98
N ASP A 27 -4.59 -2.01 -8.91
CA ASP A 27 -4.13 -2.25 -7.54
C ASP A 27 -3.91 -3.74 -7.25
N ILE A 28 -4.81 -4.60 -7.70
CA ILE A 28 -4.68 -6.05 -7.53
C ILE A 28 -3.53 -6.61 -8.37
N ASN A 29 -3.34 -6.14 -9.60
CA ASN A 29 -2.18 -6.54 -10.39
C ASN A 29 -0.87 -6.15 -9.72
N HIS A 30 -0.81 -4.98 -9.08
CA HIS A 30 0.37 -4.61 -8.30
C HIS A 30 0.60 -5.55 -7.12
N PHE A 31 -0.44 -5.84 -6.33
CA PHE A 31 -0.31 -6.78 -5.21
C PHE A 31 0.14 -8.16 -5.69
N LEU A 32 -0.44 -8.68 -6.77
CA LEU A 32 -0.05 -9.98 -7.34
C LEU A 32 1.39 -9.97 -7.87
N GLY A 33 1.85 -8.84 -8.42
CA GLY A 33 3.24 -8.63 -8.82
C GLY A 33 4.20 -8.64 -7.64
N TRP A 34 3.88 -7.88 -6.59
CA TRP A 34 4.63 -7.88 -5.33
C TRP A 34 4.68 -9.28 -4.71
N LEU A 35 3.54 -9.97 -4.63
CA LEU A 35 3.46 -11.32 -4.05
C LEU A 35 4.32 -12.31 -4.83
N ALA A 36 4.33 -12.21 -6.16
CA ALA A 36 5.17 -13.04 -7.01
C ALA A 36 6.67 -12.74 -6.82
N GLN A 37 7.04 -11.49 -6.55
CA GLN A 37 8.43 -11.13 -6.22
C GLN A 37 8.83 -11.69 -4.85
N LYS A 38 7.95 -11.60 -3.84
CA LYS A 38 8.20 -12.05 -2.47
C LYS A 38 8.28 -13.58 -2.34
N THR A 39 7.38 -14.29 -3.02
CA THR A 39 7.20 -15.75 -2.84
C THR A 39 7.66 -16.59 -4.03
N GLY A 40 7.91 -15.98 -5.19
CA GLY A 40 8.12 -16.68 -6.46
C GLY A 40 6.84 -17.25 -7.09
N VAL A 41 5.70 -17.20 -6.41
CA VAL A 41 4.44 -17.81 -6.86
C VAL A 41 3.66 -16.85 -7.77
N LYS A 42 3.48 -17.24 -9.03
CA LYS A 42 2.77 -16.44 -10.03
C LYS A 42 1.32 -16.88 -10.16
N HIS A 43 0.38 -15.93 -10.04
CA HIS A 43 -1.06 -16.21 -10.16
C HIS A 43 -1.47 -16.75 -11.54
N GLN A 44 -0.66 -16.51 -12.59
CA GLN A 44 -0.87 -17.07 -13.92
C GLN A 44 -0.69 -18.59 -13.94
N ILE A 45 0.09 -19.14 -13.01
CA ILE A 45 0.38 -20.58 -12.90
C ILE A 45 -0.62 -21.25 -11.96
N VAL A 46 -0.78 -20.70 -10.75
CA VAL A 46 -1.58 -21.33 -9.68
C VAL A 46 -3.06 -20.94 -9.71
N GLY A 47 -3.42 -19.92 -10.49
CA GLY A 47 -4.80 -19.43 -10.61
C GLY A 47 -5.40 -19.08 -9.24
N LYS A 48 -6.55 -19.67 -8.93
CA LYS A 48 -7.27 -19.44 -7.65
C LYS A 48 -6.49 -19.91 -6.41
N ALA A 49 -5.57 -20.85 -6.54
CA ALA A 49 -4.79 -21.33 -5.39
C ALA A 49 -3.87 -20.24 -4.80
N ILE A 50 -3.67 -19.12 -5.51
CA ILE A 50 -3.00 -17.94 -4.98
C ILE A 50 -3.66 -17.40 -3.70
N PHE A 51 -4.97 -17.66 -3.51
CA PHE A 51 -5.68 -17.26 -2.30
C PHE A 51 -5.19 -17.98 -1.04
N GLY A 52 -4.48 -19.11 -1.16
CA GLY A 52 -3.78 -19.72 -0.02
C GLY A 52 -2.64 -18.86 0.55
N LEU A 53 -2.13 -17.91 -0.23
CA LEU A 53 -1.16 -16.89 0.20
C LEU A 53 -1.83 -15.56 0.56
N PHE A 54 -3.14 -15.44 0.40
CA PHE A 54 -3.88 -14.23 0.76
C PHE A 54 -4.24 -14.30 2.26
N THR A 55 -3.23 -14.16 3.12
CA THR A 55 -3.35 -14.25 4.58
C THR A 55 -3.19 -12.88 5.25
N LEU A 56 -3.51 -12.78 6.53
CA LEU A 56 -3.31 -11.55 7.30
C LEU A 56 -1.82 -11.14 7.33
N GLU A 57 -0.93 -12.11 7.55
CA GLU A 57 0.52 -11.92 7.56
C GLU A 57 1.02 -11.34 6.24
N THR A 58 0.65 -11.95 5.11
CA THR A 58 1.05 -11.48 3.77
C THR A 58 0.52 -10.08 3.46
N ILE A 59 -0.68 -9.74 3.95
CA ILE A 59 -1.25 -8.41 3.76
C ILE A 59 -0.51 -7.37 4.60
N GLU A 60 -0.18 -7.69 5.86
CA GLU A 60 0.57 -6.81 6.75
C GLU A 60 1.98 -6.55 6.21
N GLU A 61 2.66 -7.59 5.70
CA GLU A 61 3.93 -7.42 4.98
C GLU A 61 3.79 -6.49 3.77
N TYR A 62 2.79 -6.70 2.91
CA TYR A 62 2.56 -5.82 1.77
C TYR A 62 2.30 -4.37 2.20
N LYS A 63 1.53 -4.17 3.28
CA LYS A 63 1.25 -2.85 3.83
C LYS A 63 2.53 -2.17 4.32
N ASN A 64 3.41 -2.91 5.00
CA ASN A 64 4.69 -2.40 5.48
C ASN A 64 5.63 -2.06 4.33
N ASP A 65 5.76 -2.92 3.33
CA ASP A 65 6.59 -2.65 2.14
C ASP A 65 6.10 -1.37 1.41
N LEU A 66 4.78 -1.16 1.28
CA LEU A 66 4.22 0.08 0.72
C LEU A 66 4.56 1.34 1.54
N LEU A 67 4.61 1.21 2.87
CA LEU A 67 4.97 2.31 3.77
C LEU A 67 6.46 2.65 3.67
N GLU A 68 7.33 1.64 3.61
CA GLU A 68 8.77 1.80 3.41
C GLU A 68 9.10 2.45 2.05
N GLU A 69 8.34 2.12 1.01
CA GLU A 69 8.41 2.76 -0.30
C GLU A 69 7.89 4.21 -0.33
N ASN A 70 7.43 4.75 0.80
CA ASN A 70 6.81 6.08 0.91
C ASN A 70 5.61 6.26 -0.05
N THR A 71 4.80 5.21 -0.22
CA THR A 71 3.60 5.27 -1.07
C THR A 71 2.64 6.35 -0.57
N PRO A 72 2.12 7.24 -1.45
CA PRO A 72 1.18 8.27 -1.03
C PRO A 72 -0.05 7.68 -0.33
N LEU A 73 -0.49 8.30 0.77
CA LEU A 73 -1.61 7.81 1.61
C LEU A 73 -2.88 7.48 0.80
N SER A 74 -3.22 8.32 -0.19
CA SER A 74 -4.37 8.11 -1.08
C SER A 74 -4.23 6.83 -1.91
N THR A 75 -3.02 6.53 -2.38
CA THR A 75 -2.70 5.34 -3.17
C THR A 75 -2.71 4.10 -2.29
N LEU A 76 -2.13 4.18 -1.10
CA LEU A 76 -2.13 3.09 -0.11
C LEU A 76 -3.58 2.71 0.26
N ASN A 77 -4.40 3.69 0.63
CA ASN A 77 -5.80 3.46 0.98
C ASN A 77 -6.65 2.91 -0.19
N ARG A 78 -6.34 3.34 -1.42
CA ARG A 78 -6.98 2.78 -2.62
C ARG A 78 -6.62 1.31 -2.82
N ARG A 79 -5.34 0.94 -2.64
CA ARG A 79 -4.86 -0.45 -2.71
C ARG A 79 -5.47 -1.32 -1.63
N LEU A 80 -5.50 -0.87 -0.37
CA LEU A 80 -6.17 -1.59 0.73
C LEU A 80 -7.67 -1.77 0.45
N SER A 81 -8.33 -0.76 -0.13
CA SER A 81 -9.73 -0.88 -0.56
C SER A 81 -9.93 -1.94 -1.65
N ALA A 82 -9.03 -2.01 -2.63
CA ALA A 82 -9.05 -3.04 -3.67
C ALA A 82 -8.86 -4.44 -3.07
N LEU A 83 -7.90 -4.60 -2.16
CA LEU A 83 -7.66 -5.86 -1.45
C LEU A 83 -8.88 -6.31 -0.64
N ARG A 84 -9.59 -5.39 0.03
CA ARG A 84 -10.86 -5.70 0.71
C ARG A 84 -11.88 -6.30 -0.26
N LYS A 85 -12.01 -5.74 -1.47
CA LYS A 85 -12.90 -6.26 -2.51
C LYS A 85 -12.42 -7.59 -3.09
N PHE A 86 -11.11 -7.79 -3.22
CA PHE A 86 -10.51 -9.01 -3.73
C PHE A 86 -10.64 -10.18 -2.75
N GLY A 87 -10.42 -9.95 -1.46
CA GLY A 87 -10.69 -10.94 -0.42
C GLY A 87 -12.18 -11.29 -0.34
N LYS A 88 -13.08 -10.29 -0.49
CA LYS A 88 -14.53 -10.56 -0.57
C LYS A 88 -14.89 -11.40 -1.80
N PHE A 89 -14.26 -11.13 -2.94
CA PHE A 89 -14.39 -11.94 -4.14
C PHE A 89 -13.96 -13.39 -3.87
N GLY A 90 -12.75 -13.63 -3.35
CA GLY A 90 -12.28 -14.97 -3.01
C GLY A 90 -13.20 -15.71 -2.05
N GLN A 91 -13.76 -15.00 -1.06
CA GLN A 91 -14.72 -15.55 -0.11
C GLN A 91 -16.03 -15.97 -0.79
N GLU A 92 -16.63 -15.11 -1.63
CA GLU A 92 -17.89 -15.43 -2.32
C GLU A 92 -17.74 -16.54 -3.37
N GLN A 93 -16.53 -16.76 -3.89
CA GLN A 93 -16.20 -17.89 -4.76
C GLN A 93 -15.90 -19.20 -3.99
N GLY A 94 -15.86 -19.16 -2.66
CA GLY A 94 -15.52 -20.30 -1.82
C GLY A 94 -14.03 -20.68 -1.81
N TRP A 95 -13.14 -19.75 -2.19
CA TRP A 95 -11.68 -19.96 -2.19
C TRP A 95 -11.01 -19.49 -0.90
N LEU A 96 -11.72 -18.66 -0.14
CA LEU A 96 -11.36 -18.23 1.20
C LEU A 96 -12.51 -18.54 2.14
N THR A 97 -12.20 -19.08 3.32
CA THR A 97 -13.19 -19.25 4.40
C THR A 97 -13.59 -17.88 4.98
N GLU A 98 -12.60 -17.02 5.19
CA GLU A 98 -12.78 -15.66 5.69
C GLU A 98 -11.92 -14.68 4.92
N ASN A 99 -12.30 -13.40 4.94
CA ASN A 99 -11.55 -12.34 4.28
C ASN A 99 -10.55 -11.72 5.29
N PRO A 100 -9.23 -11.91 5.13
CA PRO A 100 -8.25 -11.36 6.08
C PRO A 100 -8.23 -9.83 6.13
N MET A 101 -8.78 -9.16 5.11
CA MET A 101 -8.89 -7.70 5.08
C MET A 101 -10.05 -7.15 5.92
N LEU A 102 -10.81 -7.98 6.64
CA LEU A 102 -11.98 -7.54 7.42
C LEU A 102 -11.64 -6.49 8.48
N HIS A 103 -10.47 -6.62 9.10
CA HIS A 103 -10.02 -5.74 10.19
C HIS A 103 -9.00 -4.70 9.73
N ILE A 104 -8.65 -4.68 8.44
CA ILE A 104 -7.66 -3.75 7.89
C ILE A 104 -8.40 -2.57 7.26
N GLY A 105 -8.39 -1.47 8.00
CA GLY A 105 -8.97 -0.19 7.61
C GLY A 105 -8.09 0.61 6.65
N ASN A 106 -8.57 1.80 6.31
CA ASN A 106 -7.74 2.81 5.68
C ASN A 106 -6.83 3.42 6.75
N LEU A 107 -5.59 3.73 6.37
CA LEU A 107 -4.69 4.49 7.21
C LEU A 107 -5.07 5.96 7.25
N THR A 108 -4.82 6.59 8.39
CA THR A 108 -4.89 8.02 8.63
C THR A 108 -3.51 8.67 8.44
N PRO A 109 -3.43 10.00 8.27
CA PRO A 109 -2.15 10.71 8.25
C PRO A 109 -1.30 10.46 9.49
N ASN A 110 -1.93 10.37 10.67
CA ASN A 110 -1.22 10.13 11.94
C ASN A 110 -0.57 8.74 11.98
N GLU A 111 -1.28 7.71 11.48
CA GLU A 111 -0.72 6.37 11.38
C GLU A 111 0.46 6.33 10.39
N LEU A 112 0.35 7.05 9.26
CA LEU A 112 1.46 7.12 8.29
C LEU A 112 2.70 7.80 8.87
N ILE A 113 2.52 8.86 9.67
CA ILE A 113 3.63 9.51 10.40
C ILE A 113 4.22 8.56 11.45
N SER A 114 3.39 7.78 12.16
CA SER A 114 3.88 6.83 13.18
C SER A 114 4.73 5.69 12.60
N HIS A 115 4.52 5.33 11.32
CA HIS A 115 5.30 4.33 10.60
C HIS A 115 6.56 4.89 9.93
N GLN A 116 6.74 6.20 9.91
CA GLN A 116 8.00 6.82 9.48
C GLN A 116 9.09 6.59 10.52
N SER A 117 10.33 6.39 10.04
CA SER A 117 11.49 6.38 10.93
C SER A 117 11.55 7.69 11.73
N SER A 118 12.13 7.66 12.94
CA SER A 118 12.30 8.87 13.76
C SER A 118 12.99 9.99 12.99
N SER A 119 13.94 9.65 12.10
CA SER A 119 14.61 10.60 11.23
C SER A 119 13.67 11.28 10.23
N GLU A 120 12.75 10.53 9.61
CA GLU A 120 11.78 11.09 8.67
C GLU A 120 10.73 11.94 9.38
N GLN A 121 10.30 11.56 10.59
CA GLN A 121 9.45 12.39 11.45
C GLN A 121 10.12 13.74 11.79
N ILE A 122 11.42 13.70 12.15
CA ILE A 122 12.21 14.92 12.41
C ILE A 122 12.26 15.81 11.16
N LEU A 123 12.52 15.24 9.98
CA LEU A 123 12.55 15.98 8.72
C LEU A 123 11.20 16.64 8.40
N GLN A 124 10.08 15.94 8.58
CA GLN A 124 8.75 16.52 8.32
C GLN A 124 8.38 17.61 9.33
N ASN A 125 8.67 17.41 10.61
CA ASN A 125 8.42 18.43 11.64
C ASN A 125 9.26 19.68 11.38
N PHE A 126 10.53 19.51 11.01
CA PHE A 126 11.41 20.63 10.67
C PHE A 126 10.94 21.37 9.42
N LYS A 127 10.52 20.64 8.37
CA LYS A 127 9.91 21.23 7.18
C LYS A 127 8.71 22.11 7.56
N HIS A 128 7.79 21.60 8.37
CA HIS A 128 6.59 22.32 8.78
C HIS A 128 6.91 23.61 9.56
N GLN A 129 7.93 23.55 10.41
CA GLN A 129 8.41 24.73 11.13
C GLN A 129 8.97 25.80 10.18
N LEU A 130 9.77 25.41 9.17
CA LEU A 130 10.30 26.33 8.17
C LEU A 130 9.20 26.96 7.30
N GLU A 131 8.15 26.19 6.96
CA GLU A 131 6.97 26.70 6.25
C GLU A 131 6.23 27.75 7.10
N LYS A 132 6.07 27.50 8.40
CA LYS A 132 5.47 28.44 9.35
C LYS A 132 6.28 29.73 9.49
N GLU A 133 7.61 29.63 9.41
CA GLU A 133 8.53 30.76 9.40
C GLU A 133 8.62 31.47 8.04
N LYS A 134 7.85 31.02 7.05
CA LYS A 134 7.84 31.57 5.68
C LYS A 134 9.22 31.51 4.99
N ALA A 135 10.02 30.51 5.32
CA ALA A 135 11.29 30.28 4.62
C ALA A 135 11.05 30.03 3.12
N SER A 136 12.00 30.45 2.28
CA SER A 136 11.88 30.24 0.84
C SER A 136 11.89 28.74 0.49
N PRO A 137 11.25 28.29 -0.61
CA PRO A 137 11.31 26.89 -1.04
C PRO A 137 12.74 26.36 -1.23
N LEU A 138 13.65 27.21 -1.69
CA LEU A 138 15.07 26.88 -1.84
C LEU A 138 15.74 26.67 -0.47
N THR A 139 15.45 27.55 0.49
CA THR A 139 15.93 27.45 1.88
C THR A 139 15.43 26.16 2.55
N ILE A 140 14.14 25.84 2.40
CA ILE A 140 13.54 24.61 2.93
C ILE A 140 14.25 23.39 2.35
N LYS A 141 14.44 23.35 1.02
CA LYS A 141 15.12 22.24 0.36
C LYS A 141 16.55 22.06 0.86
N ASN A 142 17.33 23.14 0.98
CA ASN A 142 18.73 23.08 1.41
C ASN A 142 18.82 22.56 2.86
N TYR A 143 18.05 23.14 3.78
CA TYR A 143 18.08 22.73 5.19
C TYR A 143 17.60 21.30 5.42
N LEU A 144 16.60 20.83 4.66
CA LEU A 144 16.19 19.42 4.74
C LEU A 144 17.28 18.48 4.23
N SER A 145 18.05 18.89 3.22
CA SER A 145 19.20 18.12 2.73
C SER A 145 20.27 18.02 3.82
N ASP A 146 20.65 19.15 4.42
CA ASP A 146 21.68 19.20 5.46
C ASP A 146 21.27 18.38 6.70
N LEU A 147 20.02 18.53 7.17
CA LEU A 147 19.50 17.76 8.29
C LEU A 147 19.46 16.26 7.99
N ARG A 148 19.09 15.86 6.77
CA ARG A 148 19.12 14.45 6.37
C ARG A 148 20.54 13.88 6.43
N HIS A 149 21.53 14.63 5.94
CA HIS A 149 22.92 14.20 6.05
C HIS A 149 23.36 14.06 7.51
N PHE A 150 22.99 15.01 8.37
CA PHE A 150 23.28 14.96 9.80
C PHE A 150 22.63 13.76 10.50
N LEU A 151 21.35 13.48 10.23
CA LEU A 151 20.63 12.34 10.80
C LEU A 151 21.23 11.00 10.33
N ASN A 152 21.63 10.91 9.06
CA ASN A 152 22.33 9.73 8.53
C ASN A 152 23.69 9.52 9.22
N TRP A 153 24.42 10.61 9.50
CA TRP A 153 25.67 10.56 10.25
C TRP A 153 25.46 10.10 11.70
N LEU A 154 24.39 10.55 12.37
CA LEU A 154 24.06 10.08 13.73
C LEU A 154 23.67 8.59 13.79
N GLY A 155 23.10 8.06 12.71
CA GLY A 155 22.63 6.68 12.62
C GLY A 155 23.64 5.69 12.01
N THR A 156 24.91 6.07 11.89
CA THR A 156 25.98 5.16 11.45
C THR A 156 26.91 4.88 12.64
N THR A 157 27.12 3.63 13.07
CA THR A 157 26.87 2.33 12.41
C THR A 157 25.54 1.66 12.72
#